data_AF-I7CB99-F1
#
_entry.id   AF-I7CB99-F1
#
_cell.length_a   1.000
_cell.length_b   1.000
_cell.length_c   1.000
_cell.angle_alpha   90.00
_cell.angle_beta   90.00
_cell.angle_gamma   90.00
#
_symmetry.space_group_name_H-M   'P 1'
#
loop_
_entity.id
_entity.type
_entity.pdbx_description
1 polymer ?
#
loop_
_entity_poly.entity_id
_entity_poly.type
_entity_poly.pdbx_seq_one_letter_code
_entity_poly.pdbx_strand_id
1 'polypeptide(L)'
;MFSQFQRHKQAYPSFSLKLWEPDAYQFALWLLSLAVLLNMPGRITQIVGYLSKDPDDGEDILLRQLFSRVGVTVPGSTLIHERPYHELLNALNTEKDEQQQSMRSYLKQWYRGMRNCYWHDRHKARSDAGFFGYWAFEAGLVTVLWGVDDAPYRDLPFYPKDLVDDARKRQVIKSFPEHLQSAPYSDALAKSGEICPRTGVWVCDEWAVGPQTFMQGVEMPSENGRSVVWRLVKGL
;
A
#
# COMPACT_ATOMS: atom_id res chain seq x y z
N MET A 1 19.06 8.86 -3.56
CA MET A 1 18.59 7.98 -2.47
C MET A 1 18.86 6.50 -2.77
N PHE A 2 18.24 5.89 -3.79
CA PHE A 2 18.44 4.45 -4.12
C PHE A 2 19.90 4.03 -4.34
N SER A 3 20.71 4.84 -5.02
CA SER A 3 22.14 4.56 -5.23
C SER A 3 22.95 4.54 -3.93
N GLN A 4 22.57 5.35 -2.93
CA GLN A 4 23.23 5.36 -1.62
C GLN A 4 22.83 4.13 -0.80
N PHE A 5 21.55 3.74 -0.83
CA PHE A 5 21.10 2.47 -0.22
C PHE A 5 21.79 1.26 -0.85
N GLN A 6 21.89 1.21 -2.17
CA GLN A 6 22.60 0.15 -2.87
C GLN A 6 24.08 0.10 -2.48
N ARG A 7 24.76 1.25 -2.42
CA ARG A 7 26.15 1.35 -1.96
C ARG A 7 26.31 0.87 -0.51
N HIS A 8 25.39 1.25 0.38
CA HIS A 8 25.38 0.80 1.76
C HIS A 8 25.20 -0.72 1.86
N LYS A 9 24.23 -1.30 1.15
CA LYS A 9 23.99 -2.75 1.13
C LYS A 9 25.19 -3.53 0.56
N GLN A 10 25.91 -2.97 -0.41
CA GLN A 10 27.14 -3.58 -0.92
C GLN A 10 28.28 -3.54 0.11
N ALA A 11 28.41 -2.44 0.85
CA ALA A 11 29.41 -2.30 1.92
C ALA A 11 29.06 -3.13 3.16
N TYR A 12 27.76 -3.32 3.43
CA TYR A 12 27.23 -4.04 4.58
C TYR A 12 26.21 -5.10 4.11
N PRO A 13 26.66 -6.24 3.58
CA PRO A 13 25.77 -7.26 3.02
C PRO A 13 24.76 -7.83 4.03
N SER A 14 25.12 -7.84 5.32
CA SER A 14 24.25 -8.26 6.43
C SER A 14 23.17 -7.25 6.81
N PHE A 15 23.27 -5.98 6.35
CA PHE A 15 22.26 -4.98 6.65
C PHE A 15 20.91 -5.32 6.01
N SER A 16 19.84 -5.31 6.81
CA SER A 16 18.47 -5.41 6.34
C SER A 16 17.59 -4.42 7.11
N LEU A 17 16.48 -4.01 6.48
CA LEU A 17 15.42 -3.26 7.10
C LEU A 17 14.54 -4.23 7.89
N LYS A 18 14.50 -4.03 9.21
CA LYS A 18 13.70 -4.81 10.13
C LYS A 18 12.38 -4.10 10.36
N LEU A 19 11.27 -4.71 9.96
CA LEU A 19 9.98 -4.02 9.95
C LEU A 19 9.44 -3.71 11.34
N TRP A 20 9.90 -4.40 12.39
CA TRP A 20 9.58 -4.02 13.77
C TRP A 20 10.21 -2.68 14.20
N GLU A 21 11.28 -2.22 13.54
CA GLU A 21 11.91 -0.92 13.84
C GLU A 21 11.13 0.22 13.14
N PRO A 22 10.66 1.25 13.86
CA PRO A 22 9.87 2.34 13.28
C PRO A 22 10.55 3.05 12.10
N ASP A 23 11.85 3.32 12.22
CA ASP A 23 12.63 3.99 11.17
C ASP A 23 12.77 3.13 9.91
N ALA A 24 13.08 1.84 10.08
CA ALA A 24 13.22 0.92 8.96
C ALA A 24 11.87 0.69 8.26
N TYR A 25 10.78 0.63 9.02
CA TYR A 25 9.41 0.55 8.50
C TYR A 25 9.08 1.77 7.64
N GLN A 26 9.33 2.99 8.15
CA GLN A 26 9.13 4.22 7.39
C GLN A 26 10.00 4.28 6.14
N PHE A 27 11.25 3.82 6.21
CA PHE A 27 12.15 3.76 5.06
C PHE A 27 11.64 2.78 4.00
N ALA A 28 11.13 1.61 4.37
CA ALA A 28 10.53 0.66 3.43
C ALA A 28 9.35 1.30 2.69
N LEU A 29 8.45 1.97 3.42
CA LEU A 29 7.32 2.70 2.84
C LEU A 29 7.77 3.83 1.91
N TRP A 30 8.72 4.66 2.32
CA TRP A 30 9.25 5.75 1.48
C TRP A 30 9.93 5.24 0.21
N LEU A 31 10.74 4.19 0.32
CA LEU A 31 11.43 3.61 -0.84
C LEU A 31 10.42 3.08 -1.85
N LEU A 32 9.41 2.32 -1.41
CA LEU A 32 8.37 1.80 -2.30
C LEU A 32 7.57 2.95 -2.92
N SER A 33 7.16 3.92 -2.10
CA SER A 33 6.37 5.06 -2.54
C SER A 33 7.09 5.88 -3.60
N LEU A 34 8.35 6.23 -3.36
CA LEU A 34 9.15 6.98 -4.31
C LEU A 34 9.47 6.18 -5.57
N ALA A 35 9.69 4.86 -5.47
CA ALA A 35 9.90 4.03 -6.65
C ALA A 35 8.68 4.05 -7.57
N VAL A 36 7.47 4.01 -7.03
CA VAL A 36 6.23 4.06 -7.82
C VAL A 36 5.94 5.47 -8.30
N LEU A 37 5.89 6.46 -7.40
CA LEU A 37 5.54 7.85 -7.73
C LEU A 37 6.52 8.45 -8.74
N LEU A 38 7.80 8.05 -8.71
CA LEU A 38 8.82 8.52 -9.67
C LEU A 38 8.90 7.65 -10.94
N ASN A 39 8.00 6.68 -11.14
CA ASN A 39 7.97 5.79 -12.29
C ASN A 39 9.25 4.95 -12.47
N MET A 40 9.73 4.35 -11.38
CA MET A 40 10.94 3.53 -11.34
C MET A 40 10.62 2.07 -10.96
N PRO A 41 9.77 1.34 -11.71
CA PRO A 41 9.31 0.00 -11.33
C PRO A 41 10.46 -1.01 -11.14
N GLY A 42 11.56 -0.87 -11.88
CA GLY A 42 12.75 -1.72 -11.72
C GLY A 42 13.45 -1.63 -10.35
N ARG A 43 13.10 -0.65 -9.51
CA ARG A 43 13.60 -0.54 -8.12
C ARG A 43 12.81 -1.40 -7.14
N ILE A 44 11.58 -1.82 -7.46
CA ILE A 44 10.68 -2.50 -6.51
C ILE A 44 11.29 -3.83 -6.02
N THR A 45 11.82 -4.65 -6.92
CA THR A 45 12.51 -5.90 -6.55
C THR A 45 13.76 -5.65 -5.71
N GLN A 46 14.47 -4.54 -5.95
CA GLN A 46 15.65 -4.17 -5.14
C GLN A 46 15.26 -3.84 -3.71
N ILE A 47 14.13 -3.15 -3.51
CA ILE A 47 13.62 -2.78 -2.19
C ILE A 47 13.27 -4.04 -1.38
N VAL A 48 12.69 -5.05 -2.02
CA VAL A 48 12.40 -6.35 -1.37
C VAL A 48 13.68 -7.05 -0.90
N GLY A 49 14.79 -6.84 -1.60
CA GLY A 49 16.12 -7.33 -1.19
C GLY A 49 16.74 -6.55 -0.02
N TYR A 50 16.19 -5.39 0.35
CA TYR A 50 16.59 -4.66 1.55
C TYR A 50 15.82 -5.08 2.78
N LEU A 51 14.62 -5.66 2.65
CA LEU A 51 13.84 -6.15 3.77
C LEU A 51 14.50 -7.40 4.39
N SER A 52 14.41 -7.52 5.72
CA SER A 52 14.80 -8.76 6.39
C SER A 52 13.97 -9.95 5.88
N LYS A 53 14.56 -11.14 5.95
CA LYS A 53 13.91 -12.41 5.61
C LYS A 53 13.63 -13.26 6.85
N ASP A 54 14.08 -12.80 8.01
CA ASP A 54 13.78 -13.39 9.30
C ASP A 54 12.35 -12.98 9.70
N PRO A 55 11.42 -13.92 9.93
CA PRO A 55 10.08 -13.60 10.42
C PRO A 55 10.08 -12.83 11.74
N ASP A 56 11.09 -13.03 12.61
CA ASP A 56 11.22 -12.33 13.89
C ASP A 56 11.60 -10.85 13.70
N ASP A 57 12.16 -10.49 12.53
CA ASP A 57 12.42 -9.10 12.16
C ASP A 57 11.16 -8.38 11.60
N GLY A 58 10.02 -9.08 11.53
CA GLY A 58 8.70 -8.53 11.25
C GLY A 58 8.20 -8.79 9.83
N GLU A 59 6.95 -9.26 9.75
CA GLU A 59 6.17 -9.39 8.52
C GLU A 59 4.88 -8.57 8.67
N ASP A 60 4.51 -7.75 7.68
CA ASP A 60 3.49 -6.72 7.86
C ASP A 60 2.42 -6.72 6.77
N ILE A 61 1.15 -6.68 7.19
CA ILE A 61 -0.01 -6.76 6.30
C ILE A 61 -0.15 -5.54 5.38
N LEU A 62 0.18 -4.34 5.85
CA LEU A 62 0.10 -3.12 5.03
C LEU A 62 1.15 -3.19 3.92
N LEU A 63 2.40 -3.50 4.25
CA LEU A 63 3.45 -3.68 3.25
C LEU A 63 3.12 -4.82 2.29
N ARG A 64 2.58 -5.95 2.76
CA ARG A 64 2.11 -7.04 1.90
C ARG A 64 1.10 -6.55 0.86
N GLN A 65 0.07 -5.82 1.27
CA GLN A 65 -0.95 -5.32 0.34
C GLN A 65 -0.37 -4.29 -0.65
N LEU A 66 0.53 -3.40 -0.19
CA LEU A 66 1.22 -2.44 -1.05
C LEU A 66 2.13 -3.10 -2.09
N PHE A 67 2.94 -4.09 -1.69
CA PHE A 67 3.81 -4.82 -2.63
C PHE A 67 3.01 -5.70 -3.60
N SER A 68 1.94 -6.34 -3.13
CA SER A 68 1.04 -7.13 -3.99
C SER A 68 0.44 -6.27 -5.09
N ARG A 69 0.09 -5.00 -4.77
CA ARG A 69 -0.45 -4.04 -5.74
C ARG A 69 0.52 -3.70 -6.88
N VAL A 70 1.81 -3.93 -6.68
CA VAL A 70 2.88 -3.73 -7.68
C VAL A 70 3.49 -5.04 -8.16
N GLY A 71 2.79 -6.17 -7.95
CA GLY A 71 3.16 -7.48 -8.51
C GLY A 71 4.24 -8.22 -7.74
N VAL A 72 4.49 -7.88 -6.47
CA VAL A 72 5.48 -8.54 -5.64
C VAL A 72 4.83 -9.15 -4.40
N THR A 73 5.18 -10.41 -4.11
CA THR A 73 4.71 -11.11 -2.91
C THR A 73 5.72 -10.96 -1.77
N VAL A 74 5.24 -10.51 -0.62
CA VAL A 74 5.96 -10.51 0.66
C VAL A 74 5.03 -11.05 1.76
N PRO A 75 5.54 -11.66 2.82
CA PRO A 75 4.70 -12.20 3.88
C PRO A 75 4.17 -11.11 4.83
N GLY A 76 3.20 -11.46 5.68
CA GLY A 76 2.65 -10.57 6.72
C GLY A 76 1.13 -10.66 6.88
N SER A 77 0.67 -11.00 8.07
CA SER A 77 -0.77 -11.12 8.39
C SER A 77 -1.24 -10.12 9.45
N THR A 78 -0.32 -9.48 10.16
CA THR A 78 -0.59 -8.52 11.22
C THR A 78 -0.02 -7.16 10.87
N LEU A 79 -0.57 -6.11 11.47
CA LEU A 79 -0.05 -4.75 11.35
C LEU A 79 0.91 -4.49 12.51
N ILE A 80 2.18 -4.25 12.20
CA ILE A 80 3.23 -4.10 13.23
C ILE A 80 3.08 -2.77 13.97
N HIS A 81 2.90 -1.68 13.22
CA HIS A 81 2.81 -0.33 13.76
C HIS A 81 1.38 0.18 13.65
N GLU A 82 0.52 -0.09 14.64
CA GLU A 82 -0.90 0.27 14.53
C GLU A 82 -1.14 1.77 14.33
N ARG A 83 -0.44 2.63 15.07
CA ARG A 83 -0.61 4.08 14.97
C ARG A 83 0.57 4.69 14.21
N PRO A 84 0.34 5.39 13.07
CA PRO A 84 -0.95 5.76 12.48
C PRO A 84 -1.47 4.78 11.41
N TYR A 85 -0.74 3.70 11.12
CA TYR A 85 -0.92 2.93 9.89
C TYR A 85 -2.20 2.11 9.78
N HIS A 86 -2.97 1.91 10.86
CA HIS A 86 -4.27 1.24 10.78
C HIS A 86 -5.23 2.01 9.86
N GLU A 87 -5.17 3.35 9.87
CA GLU A 87 -6.01 4.18 9.00
C GLU A 87 -5.59 4.06 7.53
N LEU A 88 -4.28 3.92 7.27
CA LEU A 88 -3.79 3.68 5.91
C LEU A 88 -4.19 2.29 5.42
N LEU A 89 -4.12 1.27 6.28
CA LEU A 89 -4.60 -0.08 5.99
C LEU A 89 -6.11 -0.09 5.74
N ASN A 90 -6.90 0.66 6.52
CA ASN A 90 -8.33 0.83 6.28
C ASN A 90 -8.59 1.45 4.90
N ALA A 91 -7.83 2.47 4.51
CA ALA A 91 -7.94 3.07 3.18
C ALA A 91 -7.64 2.06 2.06
N LEU A 92 -6.79 1.05 2.30
CA LEU A 92 -6.57 -0.01 1.31
C LEU A 92 -7.78 -0.93 1.17
N ASN A 93 -8.62 -1.07 2.18
CA ASN A 93 -9.68 -2.09 2.29
C ASN A 93 -11.10 -1.51 2.34
N THR A 94 -11.25 -0.22 2.07
CA THR A 94 -12.52 0.52 1.99
C THR A 94 -12.57 1.28 0.66
N GLU A 95 -13.74 1.82 0.32
CA GLU A 95 -13.94 2.57 -0.93
C GLU A 95 -14.63 3.92 -0.69
N LYS A 96 -14.61 4.77 -1.71
CA LYS A 96 -15.37 6.03 -1.77
C LYS A 96 -15.15 6.88 -0.51
N ASP A 97 -16.23 7.34 0.12
CA ASP A 97 -16.18 8.24 1.26
C ASP A 97 -15.44 7.63 2.47
N GLU A 98 -15.57 6.32 2.71
CA GLU A 98 -14.87 5.64 3.81
C GLU A 98 -13.36 5.60 3.58
N GLN A 99 -12.95 5.35 2.34
CA GLN A 99 -11.54 5.39 1.94
C GLN A 99 -10.95 6.80 2.08
N GLN A 100 -11.68 7.81 1.60
CA GLN A 100 -11.26 9.21 1.74
C GLN A 100 -11.16 9.64 3.20
N GLN A 101 -12.11 9.21 4.03
CA GLN A 101 -12.11 9.50 5.46
C GLN A 101 -10.93 8.82 6.16
N SER A 102 -10.61 7.57 5.81
CA SER A 102 -9.45 6.84 6.33
C SER A 102 -8.13 7.53 5.94
N MET A 103 -7.98 7.95 4.68
CA MET A 103 -6.82 8.74 4.21
C MET A 103 -6.67 10.06 4.96
N ARG A 104 -7.78 10.76 5.19
CA ARG A 104 -7.81 12.02 5.95
C ARG A 104 -7.42 11.81 7.42
N SER A 105 -7.95 10.76 8.06
CA SER A 105 -7.63 10.38 9.44
C SER A 105 -6.16 9.99 9.59
N TYR A 106 -5.61 9.26 8.62
CA TYR A 106 -4.19 8.93 8.56
C TYR A 106 -3.32 10.18 8.52
N LEU A 107 -3.54 11.09 7.56
CA LEU A 107 -2.74 12.30 7.38
C LEU A 107 -2.77 13.23 8.60
N LYS A 108 -3.92 13.38 9.26
CA LYS A 108 -4.04 14.17 10.50
C LYS A 108 -3.20 13.64 11.65
N GLN A 109 -2.98 12.32 11.68
CA GLN A 109 -2.26 11.65 12.75
C GLN A 109 -0.81 11.33 12.39
N TRP A 110 -0.45 11.42 11.11
CA TRP A 110 0.80 10.91 10.55
C TRP A 110 2.03 11.39 11.30
N TYR A 111 2.28 12.70 11.31
CA TYR A 111 3.51 13.25 11.90
C TYR A 111 3.62 12.94 13.40
N ARG A 112 2.53 13.09 14.17
CA ARG A 112 2.49 12.70 15.59
C ARG A 112 2.74 11.20 15.80
N GLY A 113 2.29 10.37 14.87
CA GLY A 113 2.53 8.94 14.87
C GLY A 113 4.02 8.59 14.71
N MET A 114 4.81 9.46 14.08
CA MET A 114 6.23 9.24 13.84
C MET A 114 7.14 9.59 15.01
N ARG A 115 6.59 9.88 16.20
CA ARG A 115 7.36 10.22 17.42
C ARG A 115 8.48 9.24 17.81
N ASN A 116 8.39 7.99 17.37
CA ASN A 116 9.38 6.95 17.65
C ASN A 116 10.46 6.81 16.56
N CYS A 117 10.38 7.59 15.49
CA CYS A 117 11.41 7.66 14.46
C CYS A 117 12.48 8.67 14.86
N TYR A 118 13.76 8.38 14.61
CA TYR A 118 14.88 9.26 15.03
C TYR A 118 14.80 10.67 14.40
N TRP A 119 14.14 10.78 13.24
CA TRP A 119 14.04 12.02 12.48
C TRP A 119 12.92 12.94 12.97
N HIS A 120 11.97 12.45 13.77
CA HIS A 120 10.86 13.24 14.27
C HIS A 120 11.40 14.39 15.14
N ASP A 121 10.94 15.62 14.88
CA ASP A 121 11.39 16.84 15.55
C ASP A 121 12.91 17.10 15.52
N ARG A 122 13.65 16.42 14.65
CA ARG A 122 15.11 16.61 14.54
C ARG A 122 15.50 18.05 14.19
N HIS A 123 14.67 18.74 13.41
CA HIS A 123 14.82 20.16 13.10
C HIS A 123 14.77 21.08 14.34
N LYS A 124 14.16 20.65 15.46
CA LYS A 124 14.13 21.41 16.72
C LYS A 124 15.42 21.25 17.51
N ALA A 125 16.13 20.14 17.33
CA ALA A 125 17.32 19.81 18.11
C ALA A 125 18.56 20.57 17.65
N ARG A 126 18.67 20.90 16.35
CA ARG A 126 19.78 21.69 15.80
C ARG A 126 19.35 22.51 14.59
N SER A 127 19.88 23.73 14.47
CA SER A 127 19.63 24.61 13.33
C SER A 127 20.17 24.08 11.99
N ASP A 128 21.16 23.19 12.02
CA ASP A 128 21.76 22.55 10.83
C ASP A 128 21.12 21.19 10.49
N ALA A 129 20.17 20.70 11.29
CA ALA A 129 19.56 19.39 11.09
C ALA A 129 18.69 19.30 9.82
N GLY A 130 18.32 20.45 9.25
CA GLY A 130 17.45 20.55 8.08
C GLY A 130 16.03 20.07 8.31
N PHE A 131 15.25 20.01 7.24
CA PHE A 131 13.85 19.55 7.23
C PHE A 131 13.75 18.18 6.56
N PHE A 132 14.11 17.13 7.29
CA PHE A 132 14.02 15.73 6.83
C PHE A 132 12.82 15.02 7.48
N GLY A 133 12.08 14.22 6.70
CA GLY A 133 10.98 13.38 7.21
C GLY A 133 9.60 14.04 7.25
N TYR A 134 9.35 15.06 6.42
CA TYR A 134 8.09 15.81 6.45
C TYR A 134 7.03 15.37 5.41
N TRP A 135 7.25 14.26 4.72
CA TRP A 135 6.37 13.85 3.63
C TRP A 135 5.88 12.42 3.83
N ALA A 136 4.56 12.26 3.87
CA ALA A 136 3.87 10.98 3.90
C ALA A 136 3.78 10.43 2.46
N PHE A 137 4.91 10.01 1.89
CA PHE A 137 4.97 9.51 0.51
C PHE A 137 4.03 8.33 0.27
N GLU A 138 3.82 7.51 1.29
CA GLU A 138 2.92 6.37 1.31
C GLU A 138 1.45 6.76 1.15
N ALA A 139 1.03 7.95 1.61
CA ALA A 139 -0.31 8.46 1.30
C ALA A 139 -0.46 8.80 -0.19
N GLY A 140 0.61 9.33 -0.80
CA GLY A 140 0.65 9.59 -2.24
C GLY A 140 0.63 8.29 -3.05
N LEU A 141 1.42 7.29 -2.63
CA LEU A 141 1.44 5.95 -3.20
C LEU A 141 0.04 5.34 -3.22
N VAL A 142 -0.64 5.33 -2.08
CA VAL A 142 -2.00 4.78 -1.97
C VAL A 142 -2.97 5.54 -2.84
N THR A 143 -2.94 6.89 -2.82
CA THR A 143 -3.80 7.71 -3.69
C THR A 143 -3.66 7.31 -5.16
N VAL A 144 -2.43 7.15 -5.64
CA VAL A 144 -2.17 6.79 -7.04
C VAL A 144 -2.58 5.34 -7.33
N LEU A 145 -2.11 4.38 -6.54
CA LEU A 145 -2.33 2.96 -6.84
C LEU A 145 -3.77 2.49 -6.59
N TRP A 146 -4.51 3.11 -5.67
CA TRP A 146 -5.93 2.81 -5.40
C TRP A 146 -6.88 3.74 -6.17
N GLY A 147 -6.38 4.74 -6.87
CA GLY A 147 -7.22 5.68 -7.62
C GLY A 147 -8.12 6.54 -6.72
N VAL A 148 -7.66 6.83 -5.49
CA VAL A 148 -8.43 7.61 -4.51
C VAL A 148 -8.58 9.04 -5.00
N ASP A 149 -9.79 9.59 -4.92
CA ASP A 149 -10.01 11.03 -5.08
C ASP A 149 -9.50 11.76 -3.83
N ASP A 150 -8.44 12.55 -4.01
CA ASP A 150 -7.73 13.23 -2.94
C ASP A 150 -8.29 14.61 -2.59
N ALA A 151 -9.32 15.10 -3.30
CA ALA A 151 -9.90 16.42 -3.04
C ALA A 151 -10.19 16.71 -1.54
N PRO A 152 -10.71 15.76 -0.72
CA PRO A 152 -11.02 16.02 0.69
C PRO A 152 -9.81 16.18 1.62
N TYR A 153 -8.62 15.75 1.20
CA TYR A 153 -7.40 15.76 2.03
C TYR A 153 -6.18 16.38 1.32
N ARG A 154 -6.36 16.90 0.10
CA ARG A 154 -5.32 17.45 -0.76
C ARG A 154 -4.47 18.56 -0.13
N ASP A 155 -5.09 19.37 0.72
CA ASP A 155 -4.42 20.49 1.39
C ASP A 155 -4.00 20.18 2.84
N LEU A 156 -4.10 18.92 3.27
CA LEU A 156 -3.55 18.53 4.57
C LEU A 156 -2.01 18.56 4.56
N PRO A 157 -1.39 18.91 5.69
CA PRO A 157 0.07 18.86 5.84
C PRO A 157 0.63 17.49 5.50
N PHE A 158 1.90 17.47 5.06
CA PHE A 158 2.69 16.27 4.76
C PHE A 158 2.20 15.44 3.55
N TYR A 159 1.02 15.73 2.99
CA TYR A 159 0.53 15.08 1.79
C TYR A 159 1.30 15.57 0.54
N PRO A 160 1.92 14.66 -0.25
CA PRO A 160 2.79 15.04 -1.36
C PRO A 160 2.00 15.31 -2.66
N LYS A 161 1.06 16.28 -2.65
CA LYS A 161 0.12 16.52 -3.76
C LYS A 161 0.77 16.72 -5.13
N ASP A 162 1.89 17.45 -5.19
CA ASP A 162 2.58 17.72 -6.45
C ASP A 162 3.21 16.46 -7.05
N LEU A 163 3.70 15.54 -6.20
CA LEU A 163 4.21 14.23 -6.65
C LEU A 163 3.07 13.33 -7.15
N VAL A 164 1.90 13.40 -6.52
CA VAL A 164 0.71 12.66 -6.96
C VAL A 164 0.23 13.16 -8.31
N ASP A 165 0.15 14.48 -8.51
CA ASP A 165 -0.23 15.08 -9.78
C ASP A 165 0.75 14.70 -10.90
N ASP A 166 2.04 14.78 -10.63
CA ASP A 166 3.07 14.41 -11.60
C ASP A 166 3.02 12.91 -11.93
N ALA A 167 2.79 12.05 -10.94
CA ALA A 167 2.61 10.61 -11.17
C ALA A 167 1.37 10.30 -12.01
N ARG A 168 0.24 10.99 -11.76
CA ARG A 168 -0.99 10.88 -12.58
C ARG A 168 -0.73 11.36 -14.01
N LYS A 169 -0.06 12.50 -14.18
CA LYS A 169 0.32 13.06 -15.50
C LYS A 169 1.21 12.12 -16.29
N ARG A 170 2.17 11.48 -15.64
CA ARG A 170 3.05 10.46 -16.25
C ARG A 170 2.39 9.09 -16.42
N GLN A 171 1.15 8.93 -15.95
CA GLN A 171 0.37 7.70 -16.02
C GLN A 171 1.15 6.48 -15.47
N VAL A 172 1.82 6.64 -14.32
CA VAL A 172 2.75 5.62 -13.78
C VAL A 172 2.12 4.24 -13.60
N ILE A 173 0.80 4.16 -13.42
CA ILE A 173 0.05 2.91 -13.33
C ILE A 173 0.26 2.05 -14.59
N LYS A 174 0.39 2.66 -15.77
CA LYS A 174 0.62 1.94 -17.04
C LYS A 174 1.96 1.22 -17.12
N SER A 175 2.88 1.49 -16.21
CA SER A 175 4.16 0.78 -16.11
C SER A 175 4.04 -0.58 -15.42
N PHE A 176 2.86 -0.94 -14.90
CA PHE A 176 2.58 -2.25 -14.31
C PHE A 176 1.76 -3.12 -15.27
N PRO A 177 1.81 -4.46 -15.16
CA PRO A 177 0.94 -5.36 -15.92
C PRO A 177 -0.54 -4.97 -15.86
N GLU A 178 -1.29 -5.16 -16.96
CA GLU A 178 -2.69 -4.71 -17.10
C GLU A 178 -3.61 -5.15 -15.95
N HIS A 179 -3.46 -6.39 -15.49
CA HIS A 179 -4.25 -6.94 -14.36
C HIS A 179 -4.02 -6.21 -13.02
N LEU A 180 -2.96 -5.39 -12.91
CA LEU A 180 -2.65 -4.56 -11.74
C LEU A 180 -3.02 -3.08 -11.94
N GLN A 181 -3.51 -2.68 -13.12
CA GLN A 181 -3.77 -1.28 -13.43
C GLN A 181 -5.14 -0.79 -12.95
N SER A 182 -6.14 -1.67 -12.90
CA SER A 182 -7.49 -1.31 -12.44
C SER A 182 -7.53 -1.08 -10.93
N ALA A 183 -8.27 -0.05 -10.48
CA ALA A 183 -8.43 0.23 -9.06
C ALA A 183 -8.92 -1.03 -8.33
N PRO A 184 -8.35 -1.35 -7.16
CA PRO A 184 -8.37 -2.71 -6.67
C PRO A 184 -9.72 -3.21 -6.10
N TYR A 185 -10.78 -2.38 -6.06
CA TYR A 185 -11.97 -2.67 -5.25
C TYR A 185 -13.32 -2.46 -5.93
N SER A 186 -13.43 -1.66 -7.01
CA SER A 186 -14.73 -1.38 -7.62
C SER A 186 -14.96 -2.29 -8.82
N ASP A 187 -15.95 -3.18 -8.71
CA ASP A 187 -16.58 -3.90 -9.83
C ASP A 187 -15.76 -5.01 -10.49
N ALA A 188 -14.83 -5.65 -9.76
CA ALA A 188 -14.30 -6.93 -10.23
C ALA A 188 -15.45 -7.94 -10.31
N LEU A 189 -15.69 -8.44 -11.52
CA LEU A 189 -16.67 -9.48 -11.80
C LEU A 189 -15.95 -10.78 -12.07
N ALA A 190 -16.49 -11.88 -11.55
CA ALA A 190 -16.04 -13.22 -11.87
C ALA A 190 -17.26 -14.14 -11.99
N LYS A 191 -17.31 -14.93 -13.05
CA LYS A 191 -18.40 -15.87 -13.30
C LYS A 191 -18.10 -17.21 -12.64
N SER A 192 -19.13 -17.98 -12.25
CA SER A 192 -18.92 -19.34 -11.74
C SER A 192 -18.08 -20.18 -12.70
N GLY A 193 -17.13 -20.94 -12.16
CA GLY A 193 -16.15 -21.71 -12.93
C GLY A 193 -14.91 -20.92 -13.35
N GLU A 194 -14.94 -19.58 -13.30
CA GLU A 194 -13.74 -18.78 -13.46
C GLU A 194 -12.90 -18.82 -12.18
N ILE A 195 -11.60 -18.65 -12.33
CA ILE A 195 -10.71 -18.51 -11.18
C ILE A 195 -10.95 -17.14 -10.56
N CYS A 196 -11.21 -17.14 -9.25
CA CYS A 196 -11.34 -15.94 -8.44
C CYS A 196 -10.13 -15.04 -8.68
N PRO A 197 -10.32 -13.87 -9.29
CA PRO A 197 -9.21 -13.02 -9.68
C PRO A 197 -8.55 -12.39 -8.45
N ARG A 198 -9.23 -12.38 -7.31
CA ARG A 198 -8.74 -11.73 -6.09
C ARG A 198 -9.40 -12.22 -4.80
N THR A 199 -8.59 -12.33 -3.75
CA THR A 199 -9.09 -12.52 -2.38
C THR A 199 -9.97 -11.36 -1.93
N GLY A 200 -11.15 -11.67 -1.41
CA GLY A 200 -12.10 -10.67 -0.91
C GLY A 200 -13.46 -11.24 -0.57
N VAL A 201 -14.34 -10.36 -0.10
CA VAL A 201 -15.78 -10.56 0.05
C VAL A 201 -16.46 -10.23 -1.26
N TRP A 202 -17.17 -11.21 -1.79
CA TRP A 202 -17.92 -11.17 -3.03
C TRP A 202 -19.40 -11.35 -2.73
N VAL A 203 -20.26 -10.74 -3.54
CA VAL A 203 -21.71 -10.93 -3.49
C VAL A 203 -22.21 -11.42 -4.84
N CYS A 204 -23.25 -12.23 -4.80
CA CYS A 204 -24.04 -12.60 -5.95
C CYS A 204 -25.33 -11.77 -5.90
N ASP A 205 -25.53 -10.86 -6.84
CA ASP A 205 -26.76 -10.06 -6.90
C ASP A 205 -27.92 -10.88 -7.50
N GLU A 206 -27.61 -11.97 -8.22
CA GLU A 206 -28.60 -12.88 -8.84
C GLU A 206 -29.24 -13.85 -7.83
N TRP A 207 -28.58 -14.10 -6.69
CA TRP A 207 -29.05 -15.03 -5.67
C TRP A 207 -28.71 -14.58 -4.26
N ALA A 208 -29.67 -14.63 -3.34
CA ALA A 208 -29.51 -14.16 -1.96
C ALA A 208 -28.72 -15.16 -1.09
N VAL A 209 -27.45 -15.38 -1.43
CA VAL A 209 -26.51 -16.25 -0.69
C VAL A 209 -25.67 -15.48 0.33
N GLY A 210 -25.85 -14.16 0.39
CA GLY A 210 -25.10 -13.26 1.25
C GLY A 210 -23.64 -13.04 0.79
N PRO A 211 -22.91 -12.13 1.46
CA PRO A 211 -21.50 -11.92 1.17
C PRO A 211 -20.66 -13.14 1.53
N GLN A 212 -19.83 -13.60 0.61
CA GLN A 212 -18.93 -14.74 0.78
C GLN A 212 -17.48 -14.33 0.58
N THR A 213 -16.56 -14.90 1.36
CA THR A 213 -15.13 -14.65 1.19
C THR A 213 -14.52 -15.70 0.26
N PHE A 214 -13.95 -15.26 -0.85
CA PHE A 214 -13.17 -16.10 -1.75
C PHE A 214 -11.71 -15.68 -1.70
N MET A 215 -10.80 -16.65 -1.87
CA MET A 215 -9.37 -16.39 -2.06
C MET A 215 -9.02 -16.34 -3.53
N GLN A 216 -8.03 -15.53 -3.89
CA GLN A 216 -7.47 -15.51 -5.24
C GLN A 216 -7.01 -16.93 -5.61
N GLY A 217 -7.30 -17.34 -6.85
CA GLY A 217 -6.92 -18.66 -7.34
C GLY A 217 -7.94 -19.77 -7.06
N VAL A 218 -8.96 -19.51 -6.24
CA VAL A 218 -10.06 -20.46 -6.01
C VAL A 218 -11.09 -20.35 -7.13
N GLU A 219 -11.64 -21.47 -7.60
CA GLU A 219 -12.72 -21.46 -8.58
C GLU A 219 -14.01 -20.86 -7.99
N MET A 220 -14.64 -19.95 -8.72
CA MET A 220 -15.85 -19.27 -8.27
C MET A 220 -17.04 -20.22 -8.25
N PRO A 221 -17.80 -20.30 -7.14
CA PRO A 221 -18.85 -21.29 -7.00
C PRO A 221 -20.06 -21.00 -7.90
N SER A 222 -20.77 -22.07 -8.24
CA SER A 222 -22.11 -22.02 -8.84
C SER A 222 -23.15 -22.06 -7.72
N GLU A 223 -24.26 -21.35 -7.91
CA GLU A 223 -25.35 -21.31 -6.93
C GLU A 223 -26.58 -22.04 -7.48
N ASN A 224 -27.13 -22.98 -6.72
CA ASN A 224 -28.25 -23.84 -7.12
C ASN A 224 -28.09 -24.51 -8.50
N GLY A 225 -26.87 -24.94 -8.82
CA GLY A 225 -26.55 -25.59 -10.10
C GLY A 225 -26.58 -24.64 -11.30
N ARG A 226 -26.60 -23.31 -11.08
CA ARG A 226 -26.51 -22.29 -12.12
C ARG A 226 -25.21 -21.51 -12.02
N SER A 227 -24.68 -21.15 -13.18
CA SER A 227 -23.58 -20.21 -13.29
C SER A 227 -24.10 -18.80 -12.99
N VAL A 228 -23.46 -18.12 -12.03
CA VAL A 228 -23.80 -16.77 -11.57
C VAL A 228 -22.60 -15.84 -11.73
N VAL A 229 -22.84 -14.54 -11.72
CA VAL A 229 -21.79 -13.53 -11.64
C VAL A 229 -21.63 -13.06 -10.20
N TRP A 230 -20.40 -13.14 -9.73
CA TRP A 230 -19.98 -12.61 -8.46
C TRP A 230 -19.33 -11.25 -8.66
N ARG A 231 -19.68 -10.31 -7.79
CA ARG A 231 -19.10 -8.97 -7.74
C ARG A 231 -18.33 -8.79 -6.45
N LEU A 232 -17.09 -8.35 -6.56
CA LEU A 232 -16.29 -7.99 -5.39
C LEU A 232 -16.90 -6.75 -4.74
N VAL A 233 -17.17 -6.83 -3.44
CA VAL A 233 -17.66 -5.70 -2.64
C VAL A 233 -16.64 -5.19 -1.63
N LYS A 234 -15.66 -6.03 -1.29
CA LYS A 234 -14.56 -5.68 -0.38
C LYS A 234 -13.40 -6.65 -0.57
N GLY A 235 -12.21 -6.18 -0.96
CA GLY A 235 -11.02 -7.06 -1.00
C GLY A 235 -10.44 -7.33 0.40
N LEU A 236 -9.63 -8.38 0.52
CA LEU A 236 -8.94 -8.81 1.76
C LEU A 236 -7.45 -9.11 1.50
#